data_AF-A0A2U1E5A4-F1
#
_entry.id   AF-A0A2U1E5A4-F1
#
_cell.length_a   1.000
_cell.length_b   1.000
_cell.length_c   1.000
_cell.angle_alpha   90.00
_cell.angle_beta   90.00
_cell.angle_gamma   90.00
#
_symmetry.space_group_name_H-M   'P 1'
#
loop_
_entity.id
_entity.type
_entity.pdbx_description
1 polymer ?
#
loop_
_entity_poly.entity_id
_entity_poly.type
_entity_poly.pdbx_seq_one_letter_code
_entity_poly.pdbx_strand_id
1 'polypeptide(L)' 'MIPVPTDCYERIDFNELEDIRYKDLFQKEYAFCLKIKTKVLIKVEKIYKNQKKTGIIRRANCNFSKLEKAMLDWKQ' A
#
# COMPACT_ATOMS: atom_id res chain seq x y z
N MET A 1 4.28 2.99 -1.30
CA MET A 1 2.82 3.06 -1.07
C MET A 1 2.29 4.27 -1.81
N ILE A 2 1.06 4.16 -2.30
CA ILE A 2 0.38 5.21 -3.06
C ILE A 2 -1.06 5.34 -2.51
N PRO A 3 -1.64 6.55 -2.52
CA PRO A 3 -3.06 6.72 -2.31
C PRO A 3 -3.83 6.22 -3.54
N VAL A 4 -4.96 5.56 -3.34
CA VAL A 4 -5.79 4.98 -4.40
C VAL A 4 -7.25 5.34 -4.14
N PRO A 5 -8.01 5.84 -5.14
CA PRO A 5 -9.46 6.04 -5.02
C PRO A 5 -10.21 4.73 -4.71
N THR A 6 -11.32 4.82 -3.99
CA THR A 6 -12.08 3.65 -3.48
C THR A 6 -12.60 2.73 -4.59
N ASP A 7 -12.88 3.30 -5.74
CA ASP A 7 -13.40 2.69 -6.98
C ASP A 7 -12.31 2.15 -7.92
N CYS A 8 -11.03 2.36 -7.57
CA CYS A 8 -9.88 1.99 -8.39
C CYS A 8 -9.11 0.78 -7.85
N TYR A 9 -9.69 0.01 -6.93
CA TYR A 9 -9.10 -1.25 -6.45
C TYR A 9 -10.18 -2.29 -6.16
N GLU A 10 -9.79 -3.55 -6.29
CA GLU A 10 -10.65 -4.70 -6.01
C GLU A 10 -10.00 -5.57 -4.94
N ARG A 11 -10.85 -6.27 -4.18
CA ARG A 11 -10.39 -7.25 -3.21
C ARG A 11 -10.10 -8.56 -3.93
N ILE A 12 -8.90 -9.09 -3.74
CA ILE A 12 -8.56 -10.43 -4.21
C ILE A 12 -9.19 -11.45 -3.25
N ASP A 13 -10.09 -12.29 -3.76
CA ASP A 13 -10.52 -13.51 -3.08
C ASP A 13 -9.56 -14.66 -3.44
N PHE A 14 -8.86 -15.19 -2.43
CA PHE A 14 -7.89 -16.27 -2.65
C PHE A 14 -8.57 -17.57 -3.11
N ASN A 15 -9.88 -17.71 -2.92
CA ASN A 15 -10.62 -18.87 -3.40
C ASN A 15 -10.87 -18.84 -4.91
N GLU A 16 -10.86 -17.66 -5.53
CA GLU A 16 -11.04 -17.46 -6.97
C GLU A 16 -9.74 -17.64 -7.77
N LEU A 17 -8.60 -17.82 -7.08
CA LEU A 17 -7.31 -18.07 -7.72
C LEU A 17 -7.20 -19.52 -8.20
N GLU A 18 -7.15 -19.72 -9.52
CA GLU A 18 -7.01 -21.03 -10.16
C GLU A 18 -5.61 -21.65 -10.00
N ASP A 19 -4.55 -20.82 -10.05
CA ASP A 19 -3.18 -21.32 -9.86
C ASP A 19 -2.92 -21.64 -8.38
N ILE A 20 -2.83 -22.95 -8.09
CA ILE A 20 -2.62 -23.50 -6.75
C ILE A 20 -1.31 -22.99 -6.12
N ARG A 21 -0.22 -22.86 -6.90
CA ARG A 21 1.06 -22.40 -6.38
C ARG A 21 1.01 -20.91 -6.05
N TYR A 22 0.34 -20.14 -6.90
CA TYR A 22 0.14 -18.71 -6.65
C TYR A 22 -0.73 -18.47 -5.43
N LYS A 23 -1.80 -19.25 -5.26
CA LYS A 23 -2.67 -19.24 -4.08
C LYS A 23 -1.91 -19.56 -2.79
N ASP A 24 -1.10 -20.63 -2.78
CA ASP A 24 -0.27 -21.01 -1.63
C ASP A 24 0.75 -19.91 -1.26
N LEU A 25 1.39 -19.30 -2.27
CA LEU A 25 2.28 -18.16 -2.05
C LEU A 25 1.55 -17.00 -1.38
N PHE A 26 0.39 -16.58 -1.92
CA PHE A 26 -0.41 -15.49 -1.36
C PHE A 26 -0.87 -15.76 0.06
N GLN A 27 -1.28 -16.99 0.36
CA GLN A 27 -1.67 -17.39 1.72
C GLN A 27 -0.51 -17.24 2.71
N LYS A 28 0.70 -17.68 2.33
CA LYS A 28 1.90 -17.54 3.15
C LYS A 28 2.29 -16.08 3.37
N GLU A 29 2.29 -15.28 2.31
CA GLU A 29 2.60 -13.84 2.38
C GLU A 29 1.59 -13.08 3.23
N TYR A 30 0.30 -13.38 3.07
CA TYR A 30 -0.76 -12.78 3.86
C TYR A 30 -0.64 -13.12 5.35
N ALA A 31 -0.43 -14.41 5.67
CA ALA A 31 -0.23 -14.85 7.04
C ALA A 31 1.00 -14.20 7.69
N PHE A 32 2.10 -14.02 6.94
CA PHE A 32 3.27 -13.28 7.40
C PHE A 32 2.95 -11.81 7.66
N CYS A 33 2.31 -11.13 6.70
CA CYS A 33 1.93 -9.72 6.83
C CYS A 33 1.02 -9.48 8.04
N LEU A 34 0.07 -10.37 8.32
CA LEU A 34 -0.79 -10.29 9.50
C LEU A 34 0.01 -10.30 10.80
N LYS A 35 0.99 -11.20 10.93
CA LYS A 35 1.85 -11.30 12.12
C LYS A 35 2.66 -10.03 12.37
N ILE A 36 3.06 -9.32 11.32
CA ILE A 36 3.89 -8.10 11.42
C ILE A 36 3.12 -6.79 11.18
N LYS A 37 1.79 -6.83 11.05
CA LYS A 37 0.93 -5.70 10.66
C LYS A 37 1.24 -4.41 11.43
N THR A 38 1.36 -4.51 12.75
CA THR A 38 1.67 -3.35 13.62
C THR A 38 3.03 -2.73 13.30
N LYS A 39 4.05 -3.55 13.05
CA LYS A 39 5.40 -3.07 12.69
C LYS A 39 5.39 -2.35 11.33
N VAL A 40 4.64 -2.90 10.37
CA VAL A 40 4.44 -2.28 9.04
C VAL A 40 3.77 -0.93 9.19
N LEU A 41 2.66 -0.84 9.94
CA LEU A 41 1.92 0.39 10.18
C LEU A 41 2.79 1.49 10.79
N ILE A 42 3.52 1.17 11.88
CA ILE A 42 4.41 2.14 12.55
C ILE A 42 5.48 2.67 11.59
N LYS A 43 6.08 1.79 10.76
CA LYS A 43 7.12 2.18 9.81
C LYS A 43 6.57 3.08 8.70
N VAL A 44 5.40 2.72 8.17
CA VAL A 44 4.70 3.50 7.15
C VAL A 44 4.34 4.88 7.67
N GLU A 45 3.72 4.98 8.85
CA GLU A 45 3.36 6.25 9.46
C GLU A 45 4.59 7.15 9.67
N LYS A 46 5.68 6.58 10.18
CA LYS A 46 6.93 7.32 10.39
C LYS A 46 7.46 7.89 9.08
N ILE A 47 7.49 7.09 8.00
CA ILE A 47 7.96 7.54 6.68
C ILE A 47 7.06 8.65 6.13
N TYR A 48 5.75 8.48 6.24
CA TYR A 48 4.76 9.45 5.78
C TYR A 48 4.85 10.78 6.54
N LYS A 49 4.74 10.74 7.87
CA LYS A 49 4.80 11.92 8.75
C LYS A 49 6.11 12.67 8.57
N ASN A 50 7.24 11.97 8.44
CA ASN A 50 8.54 12.60 8.21
C ASN A 50 8.57 13.36 6.88
N GLN A 51 8.09 12.76 5.78
CA GLN A 51 8.05 13.44 4.48
C GLN A 51 7.12 14.67 4.53
N LYS A 52 5.96 14.56 5.18
CA LYS A 52 5.01 15.68 5.34
C LYS A 52 5.58 16.81 6.18
N LYS A 53 6.34 16.49 7.23
CA LYS A 53 6.96 17.48 8.12
C LYS A 53 8.14 18.20 7.48
N THR A 54 9.03 17.47 6.80
CA THR A 54 10.29 18.04 6.29
C THR A 54 10.21 18.53 4.85
N GLY A 55 9.23 18.05 4.08
CA GLY A 55 9.19 18.25 2.63
C GLY A 55 10.26 17.48 1.85
N ILE A 56 11.16 16.75 2.52
CA ILE A 56 12.26 16.03 1.89
C ILE A 56 11.77 14.68 1.38
N ILE A 57 11.83 14.49 0.07
CA ILE A 57 11.52 13.23 -0.59
C ILE A 57 12.81 12.42 -0.72
N ARG A 58 12.87 11.27 -0.04
CA ARG A 58 14.01 10.35 -0.18
C ARG A 58 13.99 9.71 -1.57
N ARG A 59 15.17 9.43 -2.13
CA ARG A 59 15.35 8.90 -3.50
C ARG A 59 14.46 7.70 -3.86
N ALA A 60 14.23 6.77 -2.93
CA ALA A 60 13.42 5.57 -3.16
C ALA A 60 11.95 5.72 -2.71
N ASN A 61 11.53 6.92 -2.31
CA ASN A 61 10.17 7.17 -1.86
C ASN A 61 9.39 7.97 -2.91
N CYS A 62 8.10 7.66 -3.05
CA CYS A 62 7.18 8.50 -3.79
C CYS A 62 6.99 9.86 -3.09
N ASN A 63 6.65 10.89 -3.87
CA ASN A 63 6.17 12.16 -3.35
C ASN A 63 4.69 12.02 -2.94
N PHE A 64 4.42 11.90 -1.64
CA PHE A 64 3.07 11.63 -1.15
C PHE A 64 2.11 12.79 -1.43
N SER A 65 2.54 14.05 -1.24
CA SER A 65 1.68 15.21 -1.50
C SER A 65 1.27 15.33 -2.96
N LYS A 66 2.17 15.03 -3.91
CA LYS A 66 1.82 15.01 -5.34
C LYS A 66 0.84 13.87 -5.67
N LEU A 67 1.05 12.68 -5.10
CA LEU A 67 0.17 11.55 -5.34
C LEU A 67 -1.23 11.76 -4.74
N GLU A 68 -1.32 12.33 -3.53
CA GLU A 68 -2.61 12.65 -2.91
C GLU A 68 -3.36 13.70 -3.71
N LYS A 69 -2.67 14.74 -4.19
CA LYS A 69 -3.29 15.72 -5.08
C LYS A 69 -3.79 15.06 -6.36
N ALA A 70 -2.97 14.21 -7.00
CA ALA A 70 -3.37 13.49 -8.20
C ALA A 70 -4.57 12.56 -7.95
N MET A 71 -4.64 11.91 -6.79
CA MET A 71 -5.79 11.09 -6.37
C MET A 71 -7.04 11.95 -6.18
N LEU A 72 -6.94 13.16 -5.60
CA LEU A 72 -8.08 14.06 -5.42
C LEU A 72 -8.56 14.71 -6.73
N ASP A 73 -7.62 15.01 -7.63
CA ASP A 73 -7.91 15.57 -8.94
C ASP A 73 -8.45 14.50 -9.92
N TRP A 74 -8.35 13.21 -9.55
CA TRP A 74 -8.87 12.10 -10.34
C TRP A 74 -10.40 12.18 -10.38
N LYS A 75 -10.91 12.58 -11.55
CA LYS A 75 -12.33 12.52 -11.89
C LYS A 75 -12.53 11.26 -12.73
N GLN A 76 -13.33 10.34 -12.21
CA GLN A 76 -13.74 9.12 -12.90
C GLN A 76 -14.57 9.46 -14.14
#